data_AF-A0A5N6UCJ7-F1
#
_entry.id   AF-A0A5N6UCJ7-F1
#
_cell.length_a   1.000
_cell.length_b   1.000
_cell.length_c   1.000
_cell.angle_alpha   90.00
_cell.angle_beta   90.00
_cell.angle_gamma   90.00
#
_symmetry.space_group_name_H-M   'P 1'
#
loop_
_entity.id
_entity.type
_entity.pdbx_description
1 polymer ?
#
loop_
_entity_poly.entity_id
_entity_poly.type
_entity_poly.pdbx_seq_one_letter_code
_entity_poly.pdbx_strand_id
1 'polypeptide(L)'
;MAREILKAAKSASNVVAVHKKYTLQSTGIWERLRRLLSIDPNRSTGVPLNAQFRLPTPGALPPLSYDDPVTIPAGDIADNPYWKRDARRSYPKLSTVSQADAVGLLTVGSQAAPKDDILQIGEEGEKQLTSVKQQGEERGLAGFF
;
A
#
# COMPACT_ATOMS: atom_id res chain seq x y z
N MET A 1 24.13 -27.69 -19.20
CA MET A 1 24.97 -28.06 -18.05
C MET A 1 25.02 -26.98 -16.97
N ALA A 2 25.56 -25.78 -17.20
CA ALA A 2 25.68 -24.73 -16.17
C ALA A 2 24.33 -24.29 -15.54
N ARG A 3 23.26 -24.16 -16.35
CA ARG A 3 21.91 -23.80 -15.86
C ARG A 3 21.30 -24.86 -14.95
N GLU A 4 21.56 -26.15 -15.22
CA GLU A 4 21.05 -27.26 -14.41
C GLU A 4 21.84 -27.39 -13.10
N ILE A 5 23.15 -27.13 -13.13
CA ILE A 5 23.98 -27.03 -11.92
C ILE A 5 23.52 -25.86 -11.04
N LEU A 6 23.23 -24.70 -11.63
CA LEU A 6 22.71 -23.53 -10.89
C LEU A 6 21.34 -23.80 -10.26
N LYS A 7 20.44 -24.50 -10.97
CA LYS A 7 19.16 -24.94 -10.43
C LYS A 7 19.33 -25.95 -9.28
N ALA A 8 20.25 -26.91 -9.42
CA ALA A 8 20.55 -27.89 -8.38
C ALA A 8 21.12 -27.22 -7.13
N ALA A 9 22.05 -26.27 -7.29
CA ALA A 9 22.62 -25.50 -6.19
C ALA A 9 21.57 -24.63 -5.48
N LYS A 10 20.69 -23.95 -6.25
CA LYS A 10 19.56 -23.16 -5.71
C LYS A 10 18.51 -24.05 -5.02
N SER A 11 18.32 -25.27 -5.50
CA SER A 11 17.44 -26.24 -4.84
C SER A 11 18.05 -26.68 -3.51
N ALA A 12 19.33 -27.04 -3.50
CA ALA A 12 20.06 -27.47 -2.31
C ALA A 12 20.11 -26.39 -1.21
N SER A 13 20.20 -25.10 -1.56
CA SER A 13 20.19 -24.00 -0.58
C SER A 13 18.87 -23.87 0.19
N ASN A 14 17.76 -24.37 -0.36
CA ASN A 14 16.44 -24.34 0.28
C ASN A 14 16.10 -25.64 1.02
N VAL A 15 17.02 -26.60 1.05
CA VAL A 15 16.80 -27.89 1.72
C VAL A 15 16.97 -27.73 3.22
N VAL A 16 15.86 -27.76 3.94
CA VAL A 16 15.84 -27.79 5.41
C VAL A 16 15.74 -29.23 5.90
N ALA A 17 16.63 -29.62 6.81
CA ALA A 17 16.65 -30.95 7.41
C ALA A 17 15.35 -31.25 8.18
N VAL A 18 14.88 -32.51 8.16
CA VAL A 18 13.60 -32.92 8.77
C VAL A 18 13.52 -32.57 10.26
N HIS A 19 14.61 -32.74 11.02
CA HIS A 19 14.64 -32.44 12.45
C HIS A 19 14.39 -30.96 12.79
N LYS A 20 14.53 -30.04 11.82
CA LYS A 20 14.19 -28.61 11.96
C LYS A 20 12.74 -28.31 11.58
N LYS A 21 11.96 -29.31 11.18
CA LYS A 21 10.56 -29.19 10.79
C LYS A 21 9.68 -29.68 11.93
N TYR A 22 8.65 -28.89 12.26
CA TYR A 22 7.69 -29.15 13.33
C TYR A 22 6.63 -30.18 12.91
N THR A 23 7.08 -31.39 12.58
CA THR A 23 6.23 -32.52 12.17
C THR A 23 6.63 -33.80 12.91
N LEU A 24 5.69 -34.72 13.08
CA LEU A 24 5.93 -36.04 13.65
C LEU A 24 6.93 -36.84 12.81
N GLN A 25 7.95 -37.42 13.45
CA GLN A 25 9.04 -38.14 12.80
C GLN A 25 9.06 -39.60 13.22
N SER A 26 9.61 -40.44 12.34
CA SER A 26 10.00 -41.81 12.70
C SER A 26 11.15 -41.78 13.70
N THR A 27 11.25 -42.81 14.54
CA THR A 27 12.32 -42.94 15.55
C THR A 27 13.00 -44.31 15.45
N GLY A 28 14.22 -44.41 15.99
CA GLY A 28 14.97 -45.68 16.05
C GLY A 28 15.27 -46.29 14.68
N ILE A 29 15.04 -47.61 14.56
CA ILE A 29 15.32 -48.38 13.33
C ILE A 29 14.45 -47.88 12.16
N TRP A 30 13.22 -47.45 12.43
CA TRP A 30 12.29 -46.96 11.41
C TRP A 30 12.77 -45.67 10.74
N GLU A 31 13.47 -44.79 11.47
CA GLU A 31 14.07 -43.58 10.86
C GLU A 31 15.24 -43.92 9.92
N ARG A 32 16.02 -44.97 10.25
CA ARG A 32 17.08 -45.45 9.37
C ARG A 32 16.51 -46.03 8.07
N LEU A 33 15.45 -46.83 8.19
CA LEU A 33 14.75 -47.39 7.03
C LEU A 33 14.11 -46.29 6.18
N ARG A 34 13.45 -45.30 6.80
CA ARG A 34 12.86 -44.15 6.10
C ARG A 34 13.93 -43.39 5.31
N ARG A 35 15.08 -43.09 5.90
CA ARG A 35 16.17 -42.38 5.22
C ARG A 35 16.74 -43.18 4.04
N LEU A 36 16.80 -44.50 4.15
CA LEU A 36 17.30 -45.37 3.09
C LEU A 36 16.32 -45.49 1.92
N LEU A 37 15.01 -45.59 2.20
CA LEU A 37 13.98 -45.86 1.18
C LEU A 37 13.28 -44.61 0.64
N SER A 38 13.47 -43.44 1.25
CA SER A 38 12.84 -42.19 0.79
C SER A 38 13.62 -41.56 -0.37
N ILE A 39 12.89 -41.12 -1.41
CA ILE A 39 13.45 -40.35 -2.54
C ILE A 39 14.11 -39.06 -2.05
N ASP A 40 13.49 -38.38 -1.08
CA ASP A 40 14.04 -37.20 -0.41
C ASP A 40 13.97 -37.38 1.12
N PRO A 41 15.09 -37.73 1.78
CA PRO A 41 15.14 -37.89 3.23
C PRO A 41 14.84 -36.62 4.01
N ASN A 42 14.91 -35.43 3.38
CA ASN A 42 14.59 -34.14 3.97
C ASN A 42 13.09 -33.79 3.90
N ARG A 43 12.27 -34.59 3.21
CA ARG A 43 10.81 -34.42 3.18
C ARG A 43 10.18 -34.91 4.49
N SER A 44 9.22 -34.13 5.01
CA SER A 44 8.45 -34.44 6.21
C SER A 44 7.16 -35.20 5.90
N THR A 45 6.56 -35.82 6.91
CA THR A 45 5.25 -36.51 6.85
C THR A 45 4.06 -35.55 6.76
N GLY A 46 4.25 -34.28 7.15
CA GLY A 46 3.19 -33.26 7.14
C GLY A 46 2.22 -33.33 8.31
N VAL A 47 2.44 -34.25 9.27
CA VAL A 47 1.63 -34.37 10.49
C VAL A 47 2.20 -33.44 11.56
N PRO A 48 1.48 -32.41 12.05
CA PRO A 48 1.99 -31.51 13.09
C PRO A 48 2.26 -32.21 14.42
N LEU A 49 3.12 -31.63 15.26
CA LEU A 49 3.36 -32.14 16.60
C LEU A 49 2.24 -31.71 17.55
N ASN A 50 1.42 -32.66 18.01
CA ASN A 50 0.27 -32.40 18.88
C ASN A 50 0.60 -31.63 20.16
N ALA A 51 1.80 -31.82 20.72
CA ALA A 51 2.24 -31.16 21.95
C ALA A 51 2.59 -29.66 21.78
N GLN A 52 2.73 -29.17 20.54
CA GLN A 52 3.19 -27.81 20.25
C GLN A 52 2.23 -27.07 19.31
N PHE A 53 1.62 -27.78 18.37
CA PHE A 53 0.70 -27.19 17.41
C PHE A 53 -0.65 -26.93 18.07
N ARG A 54 -1.01 -25.65 18.22
CA ARG A 54 -2.30 -25.21 18.77
C ARG A 54 -2.57 -25.73 20.19
N LEU A 55 -1.50 -25.85 20.99
CA LEU A 55 -1.54 -26.18 22.41
C LEU A 55 -0.69 -25.14 23.16
N PRO A 56 -1.28 -24.31 24.03
CA PRO A 56 -2.69 -24.29 24.45
C PRO A 56 -3.67 -23.97 23.32
N THR A 57 -4.92 -24.39 23.47
CA THR A 57 -5.98 -24.03 22.52
C THR A 57 -6.20 -22.51 22.57
N PRO A 58 -6.67 -21.87 21.47
CA PRO A 58 -6.84 -20.41 21.46
C PRO A 58 -7.72 -19.87 22.59
N GLY A 59 -8.73 -20.63 23.05
CA GLY A 59 -9.61 -20.24 24.14
C GLY A 59 -9.11 -20.57 25.56
N ALA A 60 -7.92 -21.18 25.69
CA ALA A 60 -7.30 -21.45 26.99
C ALA A 60 -6.44 -20.28 27.50
N LEU A 61 -6.27 -19.22 26.70
CA LEU A 61 -5.60 -18.00 27.14
C LEU A 61 -6.48 -17.27 28.17
N PRO A 62 -5.89 -16.65 29.21
CA PRO A 62 -6.66 -15.84 30.16
C PRO A 62 -7.42 -14.73 29.43
N PRO A 63 -8.72 -14.53 29.70
CA PRO A 63 -9.56 -13.62 28.93
C PRO A 63 -9.15 -12.14 29.04
N LEU A 64 -8.42 -11.78 30.10
CA LEU A 64 -7.92 -10.43 30.36
C LEU A 64 -6.42 -10.28 30.07
N SER A 65 -5.82 -11.21 29.32
CA SER A 65 -4.39 -11.13 28.97
C SER A 65 -4.09 -10.22 27.78
N TYR A 66 -5.12 -9.76 27.08
CA TYR A 66 -4.98 -8.94 25.88
C TYR A 66 -5.59 -7.56 26.11
N ASP A 67 -4.79 -6.54 25.82
CA ASP A 67 -5.20 -5.15 25.76
C ASP A 67 -5.11 -4.68 24.30
N ASP A 68 -6.13 -3.94 23.84
CA ASP A 68 -6.14 -3.38 22.50
C ASP A 68 -4.97 -2.38 22.33
N PRO A 69 -4.06 -2.59 21.37
CA PRO A 69 -2.94 -1.70 21.17
C PRO A 69 -3.42 -0.37 20.60
N VAL A 70 -2.93 0.71 21.21
CA VAL A 70 -3.13 2.09 20.73
C VAL A 70 -1.80 2.70 20.32
N THR A 71 -1.81 3.57 19.32
CA THR A 71 -0.61 4.28 18.85
C THR A 71 -0.59 5.72 19.38
N ILE A 72 0.58 6.25 19.70
CA ILE A 72 0.76 7.68 19.99
C ILE A 72 1.05 8.38 18.66
N PRO A 73 0.31 9.45 18.28
CA PRO A 73 -0.56 10.29 19.12
C PRO A 73 -2.06 9.90 19.13
N ALA A 74 -2.49 8.87 18.41
CA ALA A 74 -3.92 8.54 18.24
C ALA A 74 -4.66 8.13 19.53
N GLY A 75 -3.95 7.59 20.53
CA GLY A 75 -4.50 7.20 21.84
C GLY A 75 -4.46 8.28 22.92
N ASP A 76 -3.93 9.48 22.62
CA ASP A 76 -3.88 10.57 23.60
C ASP A 76 -5.28 11.11 23.92
N ILE A 77 -5.52 11.41 25.21
CA ILE A 77 -6.81 11.85 25.77
C ILE A 77 -6.94 13.37 25.85
N ALA A 78 -5.84 14.12 25.77
CA ALA A 78 -5.84 15.58 25.93
C ALA A 78 -5.74 16.30 24.58
N ASP A 79 -4.64 16.11 23.85
CA ASP A 79 -4.29 16.95 22.69
C ASP A 79 -4.64 16.32 21.34
N ASN A 80 -5.71 15.52 21.29
CA ASN A 80 -6.07 14.68 20.14
C ASN A 80 -7.49 14.94 19.57
N PRO A 81 -7.82 16.19 19.20
CA PRO A 81 -9.14 16.50 18.65
C PRO A 81 -9.34 15.83 17.27
N TYR A 82 -10.53 15.25 17.06
CA TYR A 82 -10.83 14.44 15.86
C TYR A 82 -10.59 15.18 14.54
N TRP A 83 -10.94 16.46 14.44
CA TRP A 83 -10.82 17.23 13.20
C TRP A 83 -9.37 17.41 12.72
N LYS A 84 -8.37 17.36 13.60
CA LYS A 84 -6.94 17.42 13.21
C LYS A 84 -6.46 16.11 12.58
N ARG A 85 -7.11 14.99 12.87
CA ARG A 85 -6.79 13.64 12.38
C ARG A 85 -7.81 13.10 11.39
N ASP A 86 -8.77 13.93 10.98
CA ASP A 86 -9.82 13.54 10.03
C ASP A 86 -9.29 13.56 8.60
N ALA A 87 -8.55 12.50 8.22
CA ALA A 87 -8.05 12.30 6.87
C ALA A 87 -9.19 12.05 5.86
N ARG A 88 -10.33 11.52 6.32
CA ARG A 88 -11.50 11.23 5.47
C ARG A 88 -12.09 12.52 4.88
N ARG A 89 -12.15 13.60 5.68
CA ARG A 89 -12.65 14.90 5.20
C ARG A 89 -11.58 15.78 4.58
N SER A 90 -10.31 15.52 4.88
CA SER A 90 -9.15 16.23 4.34
C SER A 90 -8.63 15.64 3.03
N TYR A 91 -9.52 15.07 2.22
CA TYR A 91 -9.15 14.48 0.94
C TYR A 91 -8.84 15.58 -0.10
N PRO A 92 -7.86 15.36 -1.00
CA PRO A 92 -7.60 16.30 -2.08
C PRO A 92 -8.81 16.36 -3.03
N LYS A 93 -9.31 17.56 -3.31
CA LYS A 93 -10.39 17.76 -4.28
C LYS A 93 -9.89 17.45 -5.69
N LEU A 94 -10.73 16.78 -6.48
CA LEU A 94 -10.47 16.60 -7.90
C LEU A 94 -10.53 17.95 -8.62
N SER A 95 -9.48 18.29 -9.36
CA SER A 95 -9.42 19.49 -10.20
C SER A 95 -9.53 19.10 -11.67
N THR A 96 -10.59 19.51 -12.35
CA THR A 96 -10.78 19.31 -13.79
C THR A 96 -10.51 20.62 -14.53
N VAL A 97 -9.78 20.54 -15.64
CA VAL A 97 -9.46 21.71 -16.49
C VAL A 97 -10.16 21.55 -17.82
N SER A 98 -11.07 22.46 -18.13
CA SER A 98 -11.73 22.56 -19.45
C SER A 98 -10.88 23.38 -20.43
N GLN A 99 -11.26 23.39 -21.70
CA GLN A 99 -10.61 24.26 -22.68
C GLN A 99 -10.76 25.75 -22.32
N ALA A 100 -11.91 26.16 -21.78
CA ALA A 100 -12.14 27.53 -21.34
C ALA A 100 -11.23 27.91 -20.17
N ASP A 101 -11.01 27.00 -19.22
CA ASP A 101 -10.09 27.21 -18.10
C ASP A 101 -8.65 27.40 -18.59
N ALA A 102 -8.23 26.58 -19.58
CA ALA A 102 -6.91 26.70 -20.19
C ALA A 102 -6.74 28.02 -20.96
N VAL A 103 -7.74 28.45 -21.73
CA VAL A 103 -7.74 29.75 -22.42
C VAL A 103 -7.66 30.90 -21.41
N GLY A 104 -8.40 30.82 -20.30
CA GLY A 104 -8.30 31.76 -19.19
C GLY A 104 -6.86 31.88 -18.67
N LEU A 105 -6.26 30.76 -18.29
CA LEU A 105 -4.88 30.70 -17.80
C LEU A 105 -3.86 31.23 -18.81
N LEU A 106 -4.05 30.95 -20.11
CA LEU A 106 -3.17 31.45 -21.16
C LEU A 106 -3.36 32.95 -21.43
N THR A 107 -4.57 33.48 -21.26
CA THR A 107 -4.89 34.89 -21.53
C THR A 107 -4.41 35.80 -20.40
N VAL A 108 -4.79 35.50 -19.16
CA VAL A 108 -4.57 36.39 -17.99
C VAL A 108 -3.50 35.87 -17.02
N GLY A 109 -2.99 34.67 -17.21
CA GLY A 109 -2.00 34.05 -16.33
C GLY A 109 -2.63 33.24 -15.20
N SER A 110 -1.86 32.99 -14.15
CA SER A 110 -2.27 32.22 -12.98
C SER A 110 -2.00 33.00 -11.69
N GLN A 111 -2.50 32.52 -10.56
CA GLN A 111 -2.18 33.13 -9.26
C GLN A 111 -0.66 33.18 -8.99
N ALA A 112 0.10 32.19 -9.46
CA ALA A 112 1.55 32.13 -9.27
C ALA A 112 2.33 33.03 -10.25
N ALA A 113 1.74 33.34 -11.41
CA ALA A 113 2.34 34.16 -12.46
C ALA A 113 1.21 34.92 -13.20
N PRO A 114 0.69 36.01 -12.61
CA PRO A 114 -0.33 36.83 -13.24
C PRO A 114 0.29 37.61 -14.41
N LYS A 115 -0.49 37.84 -15.47
CA LYS A 115 -0.09 38.76 -16.54
C LYS A 115 -0.61 40.15 -16.20
N ASP A 116 0.14 40.85 -15.36
CA ASP A 116 -0.24 42.17 -14.83
C ASP A 116 -0.49 43.22 -15.92
N ASP A 117 0.14 43.05 -17.09
CA ASP A 117 -0.06 43.93 -18.26
C ASP A 117 -1.42 43.70 -18.95
N ILE A 118 -2.07 42.56 -18.70
CA ILE A 118 -3.30 42.12 -19.40
C ILE A 118 -4.50 42.07 -18.45
N LEU A 119 -4.31 41.56 -17.23
CA LEU A 119 -5.38 41.42 -16.25
C LEU A 119 -5.68 42.78 -15.60
N GLN A 120 -6.87 43.31 -15.86
CA GLN A 120 -7.31 44.56 -15.24
C GLN A 120 -7.63 44.37 -13.75
N ILE A 121 -7.53 45.45 -12.97
CA ILE A 121 -7.77 45.43 -11.52
C ILE A 121 -9.20 45.86 -11.21
N GLY A 122 -9.82 45.23 -10.21
CA GLY A 122 -11.15 45.58 -9.73
C GLY A 122 -12.27 45.04 -10.63
N GLU A 123 -13.37 45.80 -10.75
CA GLU A 123 -14.59 45.37 -11.46
C GLU A 123 -14.34 45.06 -12.94
N GLU A 124 -13.43 45.80 -13.58
CA GLU A 124 -13.09 45.56 -14.99
C GLU A 124 -12.33 44.24 -15.19
N GLY A 125 -11.52 43.81 -14.20
CA GLY A 125 -10.89 42.49 -14.21
C GLY A 125 -11.91 41.35 -14.08
N GLU A 126 -12.95 41.55 -13.28
CA GLU A 126 -14.05 40.58 -13.13
C GLU A 126 -14.85 40.44 -14.45
N LYS A 127 -15.16 41.56 -15.11
CA LYS A 127 -15.77 41.57 -16.45
C LYS A 127 -14.87 40.92 -17.49
N GLN A 128 -13.56 41.14 -17.40
CA GLN A 128 -12.59 40.52 -18.31
C GLN A 128 -12.57 39.00 -18.13
N LEU A 129 -12.50 38.48 -16.90
CA LEU A 129 -12.50 37.05 -16.62
C LEU A 129 -13.75 36.35 -17.13
N THR A 130 -14.92 36.96 -16.96
CA THR A 130 -16.18 36.41 -17.50
C THR A 130 -16.19 36.42 -19.04
N SER A 131 -15.68 37.47 -19.67
CA SER A 131 -15.57 37.56 -21.13
C SER A 131 -14.62 36.53 -21.72
N VAL A 132 -13.46 36.29 -21.09
CA VAL A 132 -12.45 35.30 -21.53
C VAL A 132 -12.99 33.88 -21.37
N LYS A 133 -13.70 33.61 -20.27
CA LYS A 133 -14.35 32.33 -20.07
C LYS A 133 -15.37 32.04 -21.17
N GLN A 134 -16.23 33.01 -21.49
CA GLN A 134 -17.23 32.84 -22.55
C GLN A 134 -16.58 32.62 -23.93
N GLN A 135 -15.52 33.38 -24.26
CA GLN A 135 -14.77 33.18 -25.49
C GLN A 135 -14.13 31.78 -25.56
N GLY A 136 -13.60 31.29 -24.44
CA GLY A 136 -13.03 29.94 -24.33
C GLY A 136 -14.07 28.82 -24.45
N GLU A 137 -15.30 29.04 -24.00
CA GLU A 137 -16.41 28.09 -24.18
C GLU A 137 -16.92 28.05 -25.62
N GLU A 138 -17.00 29.21 -26.30
CA GLU A 138 -17.52 29.32 -27.66
C GLU A 138 -16.52 28.87 -28.73
N ARG A 139 -15.24 29.25 -28.59
CA ARG A 139 -14.21 29.03 -29.61
C ARG A 139 -13.25 27.89 -29.27
N GLY A 140 -13.25 27.44 -28.01
CA GLY A 140 -12.31 26.45 -27.52
C GLY A 140 -10.85 26.95 -27.55
N LEU A 141 -9.93 26.03 -27.25
CA LEU A 141 -8.50 26.33 -27.25
C LEU A 141 -7.97 26.70 -28.65
N ALA A 142 -8.59 26.16 -29.70
CA ALA A 142 -8.18 26.41 -31.08
C ALA A 142 -8.37 27.87 -31.50
N GLY A 143 -9.43 28.54 -31.04
CA GLY A 143 -9.66 29.95 -31.39
C GLY A 143 -8.81 30.95 -30.59
N PHE A 144 -7.99 30.49 -29.65
CA PHE A 144 -7.03 31.31 -28.92
C PHE A 144 -5.68 31.45 -29.67
N PHE A 145 -5.32 30.46 -30.50
CA PHE A 145 -4.13 30.47 -31.36
C PHE A 145 -4.48 30.93 -32.77
#